data_AF-A0AA39XXN5-F1
#
_entry.id   AF-A0AA39XXN5-F1
#
_cell.length_a   1.000
_cell.length_b   1.000
_cell.length_c   1.000
_cell.angle_alpha   90.00
_cell.angle_beta   90.00
_cell.angle_gamma   90.00
#
_symmetry.space_group_name_H-M   'P 1'
#
loop_
_entity.id
_entity.type
_entity.pdbx_description
1 polymer ?
#
loop_
_entity_poly.entity_id
_entity_poly.type
_entity_poly.pdbx_seq_one_letter_code
_entity_poly.pdbx_strand_id
1 'polypeptide(L)'
;MAIDDTRRQWRNFQDQIIENHGDIKGARILCALTRDDPMRDCNGRKIAIVVDSSSSNAKSDPNNLRISAAVEINNHLISAAEARYPTSKPDLVTVVDFDSAARVVYRLGDPAGAHFSGIDSNGGKSIAAGISAAIYEITADTRYTTRDRSGIIVLTDGEGNDSAAQLFQMARASLHGIRVGFGFLDAVFFNGLESRGTSVSASNDIPLAVLEMGGVYSTIDSPEAQKAFVELVLSQGLTGSDAGSDAMPLTKGLGIVGMVPGGNRTSYYRYVAKAGEDATVSLAARSACVFNAELVDVAGGAFEDVKVLEYTAGADMTLGLAITATVSSGAADGEGAEEPKCVFSVQLAGGDALSAQSV
;
A
#
# COMPACT_ATOMS: atom_id res chain seq x y z
N MET A 1 -21.02 -28.96 34.37
CA MET A 1 -22.39 -28.86 33.81
C MET A 1 -22.62 -27.53 33.08
N ALA A 2 -22.59 -26.36 33.73
CA ALA A 2 -22.80 -25.07 33.02
C ALA A 2 -21.74 -24.81 31.94
N ILE A 3 -20.45 -25.01 32.24
CA ILE A 3 -19.35 -24.84 31.27
C ILE A 3 -19.49 -25.78 30.07
N ASP A 4 -19.90 -27.03 30.31
CA ASP A 4 -20.05 -28.03 29.25
C ASP A 4 -21.24 -27.70 28.34
N ASP A 5 -22.33 -27.19 28.93
CA ASP A 5 -23.50 -26.72 28.19
C ASP A 5 -23.15 -25.49 27.32
N THR A 6 -22.45 -24.49 27.87
CA THR A 6 -22.00 -23.33 27.08
C THR A 6 -21.09 -23.74 25.91
N ARG A 7 -20.15 -24.68 26.12
CA ARG A 7 -19.29 -25.22 25.05
C ARG A 7 -20.07 -25.98 23.98
N ARG A 8 -21.18 -26.63 24.36
CA ARG A 8 -22.06 -27.32 23.41
C ARG A 8 -22.89 -26.32 22.62
N GLN A 9 -23.50 -25.35 23.29
CA GLN A 9 -24.28 -24.28 22.63
C GLN A 9 -23.42 -23.50 21.64
N TRP A 10 -22.18 -23.17 22.02
CA TRP A 10 -21.23 -22.50 21.12
C TRP A 10 -20.94 -23.33 19.87
N ARG A 11 -20.65 -24.63 20.02
CA ARG A 11 -20.42 -25.53 18.86
C ARG A 11 -21.65 -25.61 17.95
N ASN A 12 -22.84 -25.80 18.51
CA ASN A 12 -24.08 -25.82 17.73
C ASN A 12 -24.31 -24.51 16.97
N PHE A 13 -24.00 -23.37 17.60
CA PHE A 13 -24.06 -22.07 16.94
C PHE A 13 -23.05 -21.96 15.80
N GLN A 14 -21.81 -22.42 16.00
CA GLN A 14 -20.80 -22.49 14.94
C GLN A 14 -21.27 -23.33 13.76
N ASP A 15 -21.79 -24.53 14.03
CA ASP A 15 -22.28 -25.45 13.00
C ASP A 15 -23.44 -24.82 12.21
N GLN A 16 -24.38 -24.14 12.88
CA GLN A 16 -25.48 -23.44 12.21
C GLN A 16 -25.01 -22.28 11.33
N ILE A 17 -23.99 -21.53 11.75
CA ILE A 17 -23.41 -20.44 10.93
C ILE A 17 -22.75 -21.02 9.67
N ILE A 18 -22.01 -22.13 9.80
CA ILE A 18 -21.40 -22.81 8.66
C ILE A 18 -22.46 -23.41 7.74
N GLU A 19 -23.49 -24.06 8.29
CA GLU A 19 -24.60 -24.64 7.52
C GLU A 19 -25.37 -23.57 6.72
N ASN A 20 -25.69 -22.43 7.34
CA ASN A 20 -26.50 -21.38 6.70
C ASN A 20 -25.72 -20.49 5.72
N HIS A 21 -24.41 -20.34 5.91
CA HIS A 21 -23.59 -19.39 5.13
C HIS A 21 -22.49 -20.06 4.31
N GLY A 22 -22.30 -21.38 4.43
CA GLY A 22 -21.23 -22.14 3.80
C GLY A 22 -19.87 -21.90 4.46
N ASP A 23 -18.91 -22.78 4.17
CA ASP A 23 -17.61 -22.82 4.86
C ASP A 23 -16.84 -21.50 4.82
N ILE A 24 -16.87 -20.78 3.69
CA ILE A 24 -16.07 -19.57 3.51
C ILE A 24 -16.68 -18.38 4.26
N LYS A 25 -17.97 -18.09 4.04
CA LYS A 25 -18.65 -16.94 4.65
C LYS A 25 -18.96 -17.22 6.11
N GLY A 26 -19.35 -18.45 6.46
CA GLY A 26 -19.55 -18.88 7.84
C GLY A 26 -18.27 -18.80 8.67
N ALA A 27 -17.13 -19.27 8.16
CA ALA A 27 -15.85 -19.15 8.87
C ALA A 27 -15.45 -17.68 9.12
N ARG A 28 -15.70 -16.78 8.14
CA ARG A 28 -15.46 -15.34 8.32
C ARG A 28 -16.35 -14.71 9.38
N ILE A 29 -17.65 -15.07 9.42
CA ILE A 29 -18.57 -14.62 10.46
C ILE A 29 -18.08 -15.11 11.83
N LEU A 30 -17.74 -16.38 11.96
CA LEU A 30 -17.24 -16.96 13.23
C LEU A 30 -15.92 -16.34 13.68
N CYS A 31 -15.03 -16.07 12.74
CA CYS A 31 -13.80 -15.35 12.99
C CYS A 31 -14.09 -13.96 13.57
N ALA A 32 -14.97 -13.19 12.93
CA ALA A 32 -15.33 -11.85 13.37
C ALA A 32 -16.07 -11.79 14.70
N LEU A 33 -16.72 -12.88 15.10
CA LEU A 33 -17.33 -12.98 16.43
C LEU A 33 -16.33 -13.31 17.55
N THR A 34 -15.11 -13.72 17.21
CA THR A 34 -14.13 -14.25 18.19
C THR A 34 -12.76 -13.57 18.15
N ARG A 35 -12.56 -12.61 17.23
CA ARG A 35 -11.29 -11.89 17.06
C ARG A 35 -11.49 -10.40 17.25
N ASP A 36 -10.47 -9.76 17.83
CA ASP A 36 -10.46 -8.31 18.06
C ASP A 36 -10.20 -7.53 16.76
N ASP A 37 -9.46 -8.13 15.82
CA ASP A 37 -9.20 -7.57 14.49
C ASP A 37 -9.55 -8.60 13.38
N PRO A 38 -10.83 -8.71 13.01
CA PRO A 38 -11.24 -9.66 11.99
C PRO A 38 -10.73 -9.35 10.59
N MET A 39 -10.41 -8.09 10.31
CA MET A 39 -9.90 -7.71 8.99
C MET A 39 -8.50 -8.29 8.78
N ARG A 40 -7.71 -8.34 9.84
CA ARG A 40 -6.45 -9.07 9.88
C ARG A 40 -6.62 -10.58 9.94
N ASP A 41 -7.38 -11.08 10.91
CA ASP A 41 -7.30 -12.48 11.32
C ASP A 41 -8.10 -13.46 10.45
N CYS A 42 -9.06 -12.95 9.65
CA CYS A 42 -10.07 -13.80 9.01
C CYS A 42 -9.87 -14.01 7.51
N ASN A 43 -8.79 -13.47 6.93
CA ASN A 43 -8.68 -13.33 5.48
C ASN A 43 -7.86 -14.44 4.78
N GLY A 44 -6.87 -15.06 5.42
CA GLY A 44 -6.04 -16.14 4.85
C GLY A 44 -5.48 -15.77 3.47
N ARG A 45 -4.68 -14.72 3.45
CA ARG A 45 -4.17 -14.01 2.27
C ARG A 45 -3.10 -14.82 1.54
N LYS A 46 -2.79 -14.44 0.31
CA LYS A 46 -1.56 -14.84 -0.40
C LYS A 46 -0.75 -13.61 -0.75
N ILE A 47 0.38 -13.41 -0.09
CA ILE A 47 1.21 -12.22 -0.25
C ILE A 47 2.50 -12.60 -0.96
N ALA A 48 2.86 -11.85 -1.99
CA ALA A 48 4.23 -11.85 -2.50
C ALA A 48 4.95 -10.60 -2.03
N ILE A 49 6.13 -10.79 -1.46
CA ILE A 49 7.04 -9.72 -1.09
C ILE A 49 8.17 -9.74 -2.12
N VAL A 50 8.21 -8.73 -2.97
CA VAL A 50 9.12 -8.62 -4.12
C VAL A 50 10.17 -7.58 -3.78
N VAL A 51 11.41 -8.01 -3.58
CA VAL A 51 12.48 -7.17 -3.06
C VAL A 51 13.57 -7.01 -4.11
N ASP A 52 13.92 -5.77 -4.39
CA ASP A 52 14.99 -5.39 -5.28
C ASP A 52 16.35 -5.75 -4.67
N SER A 53 17.16 -6.51 -5.40
CA SER A 53 18.55 -6.79 -5.03
C SER A 53 19.56 -6.18 -5.97
N SER A 54 19.16 -5.24 -6.82
CA SER A 54 20.06 -4.65 -7.80
C SER A 54 21.19 -3.83 -7.17
N SER A 55 22.24 -3.60 -7.97
CA SER A 55 23.45 -2.90 -7.52
C SER A 55 23.27 -1.44 -7.10
N SER A 56 22.19 -0.75 -7.49
CA SER A 56 21.93 0.62 -7.04
C SER A 56 21.56 0.70 -5.57
N ASN A 57 20.94 -0.35 -5.01
CA ASN A 57 20.62 -0.43 -3.59
C ASN A 57 21.84 -0.30 -2.68
N ALA A 58 23.06 -0.61 -3.16
CA ALA A 58 24.28 -0.39 -2.39
C ALA A 58 24.51 1.10 -2.04
N LYS A 59 23.91 2.02 -2.81
CA LYS A 59 23.99 3.47 -2.59
C LYS A 59 22.68 4.06 -2.11
N SER A 60 21.54 3.66 -2.70
CA SER A 60 20.22 4.17 -2.37
C SER A 60 19.66 3.59 -1.06
N ASP A 61 20.10 2.39 -0.66
CA ASP A 61 19.65 1.73 0.57
C ASP A 61 20.79 1.02 1.32
N PRO A 62 21.80 1.77 1.81
CA PRO A 62 22.94 1.21 2.52
C PRO A 62 22.55 0.53 3.85
N ASN A 63 21.36 0.84 4.37
CA ASN A 63 20.85 0.33 5.64
C ASN A 63 19.85 -0.82 5.48
N ASN A 64 19.58 -1.26 4.25
CA ASN A 64 18.61 -2.32 3.94
C ASN A 64 17.20 -2.06 4.50
N LEU A 65 16.72 -0.82 4.38
CA LEU A 65 15.36 -0.41 4.70
C LEU A 65 14.33 -1.23 3.91
N ARG A 66 14.61 -1.58 2.65
CA ARG A 66 13.73 -2.46 1.84
C ARG A 66 13.59 -3.86 2.46
N ILE A 67 14.69 -4.44 2.95
CA ILE A 67 14.67 -5.76 3.60
C ILE A 67 13.98 -5.66 4.96
N SER A 68 14.20 -4.56 5.68
CA SER A 68 13.54 -4.30 6.97
C SER A 68 12.02 -4.20 6.81
N ALA A 69 11.54 -3.46 5.80
CA ALA A 69 10.12 -3.40 5.45
C ALA A 69 9.56 -4.77 5.06
N ALA A 70 10.30 -5.54 4.26
CA ALA A 70 9.90 -6.87 3.84
C ALA A 70 9.69 -7.83 5.03
N VAL A 71 10.65 -7.82 5.97
CA VAL A 71 10.56 -8.59 7.22
C VAL A 71 9.37 -8.14 8.07
N GLU A 72 9.18 -6.83 8.22
CA GLU A 72 8.10 -6.30 9.05
C GLU A 72 6.71 -6.61 8.48
N ILE A 73 6.53 -6.51 7.16
CA ILE A 73 5.29 -6.94 6.48
C ILE A 73 5.04 -8.43 6.72
N ASN A 74 6.07 -9.29 6.58
CA ASN A 74 5.94 -10.72 6.83
C ASN A 74 5.53 -11.02 8.28
N ASN A 75 6.08 -10.29 9.25
CA ASN A 75 5.76 -10.47 10.67
C ASN A 75 4.31 -10.10 11.04
N HIS A 76 3.60 -9.36 10.18
CA HIS A 76 2.18 -9.04 10.37
C HIS A 76 1.23 -10.11 9.77
N LEU A 77 1.75 -11.04 8.98
CA LEU A 77 0.99 -12.14 8.41
C LEU A 77 0.70 -13.20 9.47
N ILE A 78 -0.47 -13.83 9.38
CA ILE A 78 -0.88 -14.88 10.31
C ILE A 78 -0.26 -16.22 9.89
N SER A 79 0.64 -16.75 10.70
CA SER A 79 1.26 -18.06 10.47
C SER A 79 0.30 -19.24 10.68
N ALA A 80 0.69 -20.43 10.23
CA ALA A 80 -0.09 -21.66 10.48
C ALA A 80 -0.24 -21.98 11.98
N ALA A 81 0.74 -21.60 12.80
CA ALA A 81 0.71 -21.82 14.24
C ALA A 81 -0.26 -20.86 14.97
N GLU A 82 -0.48 -19.66 14.44
CA GLU A 82 -1.38 -18.65 15.00
C GLU A 82 -2.83 -18.82 14.53
N ALA A 83 -3.01 -19.41 13.34
CA ALA A 83 -4.32 -19.72 12.80
C ALA A 83 -5.06 -20.77 13.64
N ARG A 84 -6.36 -20.55 13.88
CA ARG A 84 -7.23 -21.44 14.66
C ARG A 84 -8.40 -21.88 13.80
N TYR A 85 -8.32 -23.06 13.22
CA TYR A 85 -9.44 -23.65 12.47
C TYR A 85 -10.64 -23.93 13.41
N PRO A 86 -11.90 -23.70 12.97
CA PRO A 86 -12.34 -23.15 11.68
C PRO A 86 -12.40 -21.62 11.65
N THR A 87 -12.08 -20.96 12.77
CA THR A 87 -12.24 -19.52 12.98
C THR A 87 -11.18 -18.65 12.30
N SER A 88 -10.03 -19.16 11.84
CA SER A 88 -9.12 -18.37 11.01
C SER A 88 -8.31 -19.27 10.08
N LYS A 89 -7.85 -18.69 8.96
CA LYS A 89 -6.99 -19.35 7.98
C LYS A 89 -5.63 -18.68 8.00
N PRO A 90 -4.52 -19.45 7.93
CA PRO A 90 -3.21 -18.84 7.82
C PRO A 90 -3.08 -18.06 6.52
N ASP A 91 -2.28 -17.02 6.56
CA ASP A 91 -1.77 -16.36 5.39
C ASP A 91 -0.69 -17.25 4.75
N LEU A 92 -0.48 -17.06 3.45
CA LEU A 92 0.62 -17.64 2.70
C LEU A 92 1.49 -16.52 2.16
N VAL A 93 2.81 -16.73 2.18
CA VAL A 93 3.78 -15.78 1.66
C VAL A 93 4.73 -16.43 0.67
N THR A 94 5.09 -15.71 -0.37
CA THR A 94 6.24 -15.99 -1.24
C THR A 94 7.19 -14.80 -1.18
N VAL A 95 8.49 -15.06 -1.17
CA VAL A 95 9.53 -14.03 -1.21
C VAL A 95 10.23 -14.13 -2.54
N VAL A 96 10.18 -13.06 -3.32
CA VAL A 96 10.81 -12.95 -4.62
C VAL A 96 11.89 -11.88 -4.54
N ASP A 97 13.08 -12.28 -4.94
CA ASP A 97 14.21 -11.42 -5.19
C ASP A 97 14.26 -11.08 -6.67
N PHE A 98 14.62 -9.84 -7.04
CA PHE A 98 14.88 -9.51 -8.44
C PHE A 98 16.10 -8.61 -8.63
N ASP A 99 16.88 -8.95 -9.64
CA ASP A 99 17.96 -8.15 -10.22
C ASP A 99 17.81 -8.11 -11.76
N SER A 100 18.78 -8.61 -12.51
CA SER A 100 18.66 -8.98 -13.92
C SER A 100 17.59 -10.04 -14.18
N ALA A 101 17.29 -10.89 -13.20
CA ALA A 101 16.25 -11.91 -13.26
C ALA A 101 15.53 -12.03 -11.91
N ALA A 102 14.32 -12.59 -11.91
CA ALA A 102 13.61 -12.88 -10.68
C ALA A 102 13.98 -14.28 -10.16
N ARG A 103 14.20 -14.37 -8.85
CA ARG A 103 14.46 -15.60 -8.11
C ARG A 103 13.46 -15.72 -6.96
N VAL A 104 12.76 -16.85 -6.89
CA VAL A 104 11.93 -17.18 -5.72
C VAL A 104 12.85 -17.63 -4.59
N VAL A 105 13.00 -16.78 -3.57
CA VAL A 105 13.78 -17.07 -2.35
C VAL A 105 13.02 -18.02 -1.45
N TYR A 106 11.71 -17.77 -1.30
CA TYR A 106 10.82 -18.60 -0.52
C TYR A 106 9.55 -18.85 -1.32
N ARG A 107 9.24 -20.12 -1.60
CA ARG A 107 8.00 -20.50 -2.31
C ARG A 107 6.77 -20.19 -1.49
N LEU A 108 5.61 -20.05 -2.14
CA LEU A 108 4.35 -19.77 -1.45
C LEU A 108 4.08 -20.78 -0.31
N GLY A 109 4.16 -20.31 0.93
CA GLY A 109 4.16 -21.14 2.14
C GLY A 109 3.85 -20.36 3.42
N ASP A 110 4.10 -20.97 4.58
CA ASP A 110 3.83 -20.38 5.89
C ASP A 110 4.78 -19.19 6.18
N PRO A 111 4.25 -18.00 6.55
CA PRO A 111 5.07 -16.83 6.93
C PRO A 111 6.17 -17.10 7.95
N ALA A 112 5.96 -18.05 8.88
CA ALA A 112 6.97 -18.40 9.88
C ALA A 112 8.24 -19.04 9.29
N GLY A 113 8.16 -19.61 8.08
CA GLY A 113 9.30 -20.22 7.38
C GLY A 113 9.98 -19.30 6.37
N ALA A 114 9.38 -18.14 6.07
CA ALA A 114 9.93 -17.19 5.12
C ALA A 114 11.23 -16.57 5.67
N HIS A 115 12.18 -16.35 4.76
CA HIS A 115 13.45 -15.71 5.08
C HIS A 115 13.87 -14.79 3.95
N PHE A 116 14.68 -13.81 4.31
CA PHE A 116 15.16 -12.74 3.41
C PHE A 116 16.68 -12.81 3.22
N SER A 117 17.31 -13.88 3.70
CA SER A 117 18.75 -14.10 3.51
C SER A 117 19.06 -14.35 2.04
N GLY A 118 20.12 -13.73 1.53
CA GLY A 118 20.57 -13.89 0.14
C GLY A 118 19.98 -12.87 -0.84
N ILE A 119 19.07 -12.00 -0.37
CA ILE A 119 18.73 -10.75 -1.05
C ILE A 119 19.90 -9.80 -0.82
N ASP A 120 20.63 -9.48 -1.88
CA ASP A 120 21.83 -8.65 -1.83
C ASP A 120 21.61 -7.31 -2.57
N SER A 121 22.71 -6.69 -3.03
CA SER A 121 22.70 -5.45 -3.81
C SER A 121 23.64 -5.63 -5.02
N ASN A 122 23.40 -6.67 -5.83
CA ASN A 122 24.19 -7.05 -7.00
C ASN A 122 23.31 -7.22 -8.25
N GLY A 123 23.91 -7.06 -9.43
CA GLY A 123 23.22 -7.33 -10.71
C GLY A 123 22.42 -6.15 -11.29
N GLY A 124 21.63 -6.48 -12.31
CA GLY A 124 20.81 -5.57 -13.11
C GLY A 124 19.44 -5.30 -12.47
N LYS A 125 18.48 -4.81 -13.26
CA LYS A 125 17.19 -4.32 -12.76
C LYS A 125 16.04 -4.82 -13.63
N SER A 126 15.10 -5.53 -13.03
CA SER A 126 13.90 -6.03 -13.72
C SER A 126 12.73 -6.18 -12.76
N ILE A 127 12.14 -5.04 -12.38
CA ILE A 127 10.93 -4.99 -11.55
C ILE A 127 9.81 -5.84 -12.17
N ALA A 128 9.64 -5.78 -13.50
CA ALA A 128 8.65 -6.57 -14.23
C ALA A 128 8.87 -8.09 -14.08
N ALA A 129 10.13 -8.56 -14.07
CA ALA A 129 10.41 -9.98 -13.82
C ALA A 129 10.00 -10.37 -12.40
N GLY A 130 10.30 -9.53 -11.40
CA GLY A 130 9.91 -9.74 -10.00
C GLY A 130 8.39 -9.89 -9.85
N ILE A 131 7.62 -8.96 -10.42
CA ILE A 131 6.15 -9.02 -10.41
C ILE A 131 5.65 -10.27 -11.15
N SER A 132 6.22 -10.60 -12.31
CA SER A 132 5.81 -11.79 -13.08
C SER A 132 6.01 -13.09 -12.28
N ALA A 133 7.14 -13.22 -11.58
CA ALA A 133 7.42 -14.37 -10.72
C ALA A 133 6.46 -14.43 -9.51
N ALA A 134 6.16 -13.28 -8.90
CA ALA A 134 5.17 -13.18 -7.82
C ALA A 134 3.78 -13.63 -8.26
N ILE A 135 3.30 -13.17 -9.42
CA ILE A 135 2.02 -13.61 -10.00
C ILE A 135 2.03 -15.13 -10.19
N TYR A 136 3.10 -15.69 -10.75
CA TYR A 136 3.22 -17.12 -10.97
C TYR A 136 3.11 -17.93 -9.67
N GLU A 137 3.87 -17.55 -8.63
CA GLU A 137 3.84 -18.24 -7.33
C GLU A 137 2.46 -18.15 -6.66
N ILE A 138 1.84 -16.95 -6.62
CA ILE A 138 0.52 -16.74 -5.99
C ILE A 138 -0.58 -17.54 -6.70
N THR A 139 -0.52 -17.61 -8.03
CA THR A 139 -1.54 -18.26 -8.87
C THR A 139 -1.34 -19.77 -9.02
N ALA A 140 -0.15 -20.30 -8.72
CA ALA A 140 0.12 -21.73 -8.77
C ALA A 140 -0.70 -22.54 -7.76
N ASP A 141 -1.02 -21.98 -6.60
CA ASP A 141 -1.87 -22.64 -5.61
C ASP A 141 -3.37 -22.44 -5.90
N THR A 142 -4.02 -23.46 -6.46
CA THR A 142 -5.44 -23.42 -6.80
C THR A 142 -6.37 -23.78 -5.65
N ARG A 143 -5.84 -24.17 -4.48
CA ARG A 143 -6.65 -24.57 -3.31
C ARG A 143 -7.42 -23.41 -2.70
N TYR A 144 -6.97 -22.18 -2.94
CA TYR A 144 -7.59 -20.95 -2.46
C TYR A 144 -7.75 -19.94 -3.59
N THR A 145 -8.88 -19.22 -3.61
CA THR A 145 -9.09 -18.13 -4.58
C THR A 145 -7.98 -17.08 -4.47
N THR A 146 -7.47 -16.65 -5.61
CA THR A 146 -6.52 -15.54 -5.75
C THR A 146 -7.25 -14.19 -5.72
N ARG A 147 -8.39 -14.11 -6.40
CA ARG A 147 -9.14 -12.86 -6.56
C ARG A 147 -9.48 -12.26 -5.20
N ASP A 148 -9.10 -10.99 -5.03
CA ASP A 148 -9.29 -10.15 -3.85
C ASP A 148 -8.61 -10.67 -2.57
N ARG A 149 -7.94 -11.82 -2.59
CA ARG A 149 -7.23 -12.39 -1.43
C ARG A 149 -5.71 -12.41 -1.61
N SER A 150 -5.23 -11.78 -2.67
CA SER A 150 -3.83 -11.77 -3.04
C SER A 150 -3.28 -10.36 -3.15
N GLY A 151 -2.03 -10.21 -2.73
CA GLY A 151 -1.31 -8.94 -2.73
C GLY A 151 0.13 -9.13 -3.19
N ILE A 152 0.69 -8.14 -3.87
CA ILE A 152 2.12 -8.04 -4.19
C ILE A 152 2.62 -6.71 -3.62
N ILE A 153 3.63 -6.76 -2.77
CA ILE A 153 4.34 -5.55 -2.31
C ILE A 153 5.73 -5.54 -2.95
N VAL A 154 6.01 -4.50 -3.73
CA VAL A 154 7.30 -4.28 -4.39
C VAL A 154 8.11 -3.27 -3.60
N LEU A 155 9.36 -3.59 -3.28
CA LEU A 155 10.28 -2.76 -2.51
C LEU A 155 11.56 -2.55 -3.33
N THR A 156 11.80 -1.32 -3.78
CA THR A 156 12.80 -0.99 -4.80
C THR A 156 13.31 0.43 -4.63
N ASP A 157 14.45 0.78 -5.23
CA ASP A 157 14.85 2.18 -5.37
C ASP A 157 14.28 2.86 -6.63
N GLY A 158 13.63 2.09 -7.51
CA GLY A 158 12.95 2.60 -8.70
C GLY A 158 13.88 2.97 -9.85
N GLU A 159 15.13 2.51 -9.87
CA GLU A 159 16.03 2.75 -11.00
C GLU A 159 15.90 1.65 -12.08
N GLY A 160 16.11 1.99 -13.37
CA GLY A 160 16.18 1.00 -14.46
C GLY A 160 14.84 0.45 -14.96
N ASN A 161 13.80 1.28 -14.97
CA ASN A 161 12.41 0.85 -15.17
C ASN A 161 12.03 0.69 -16.66
N ASP A 162 11.70 -0.52 -17.10
CA ASP A 162 10.88 -0.72 -18.32
C ASP A 162 9.40 -0.57 -17.96
N SER A 163 8.86 0.65 -18.10
CA SER A 163 7.48 0.95 -17.73
C SER A 163 6.45 0.13 -18.52
N ALA A 164 6.72 -0.17 -19.80
CA ALA A 164 5.80 -0.95 -20.62
C ALA A 164 5.70 -2.40 -20.12
N ALA A 165 6.84 -3.01 -19.82
CA ALA A 165 6.86 -4.34 -19.22
C ALA A 165 6.20 -4.37 -17.83
N GLN A 166 6.43 -3.35 -17.00
CA GLN A 166 5.79 -3.26 -15.68
C GLN A 166 4.27 -3.12 -15.78
N LEU A 167 3.77 -2.21 -16.63
CA LEU A 167 2.34 -2.04 -16.87
C LEU A 167 1.68 -3.31 -17.40
N PHE A 168 2.36 -4.05 -18.28
CA PHE A 168 1.88 -5.35 -18.72
C PHE A 168 1.71 -6.33 -17.55
N GLN A 169 2.65 -6.37 -16.61
CA GLN A 169 2.51 -7.21 -15.41
C GLN A 169 1.45 -6.69 -14.44
N MET A 170 1.28 -5.38 -14.29
CA MET A 170 0.19 -4.77 -13.50
C MET A 170 -1.17 -5.18 -14.08
N ALA A 171 -1.34 -5.12 -15.39
CA ALA A 171 -2.56 -5.57 -16.06
C ALA A 171 -2.81 -7.07 -15.81
N ARG A 172 -1.76 -7.91 -15.85
CA ARG A 172 -1.88 -9.34 -15.50
C ARG A 172 -2.29 -9.55 -14.04
N ALA A 173 -1.71 -8.81 -13.10
CA ALA A 173 -2.09 -8.87 -11.69
C ALA A 173 -3.57 -8.49 -11.49
N SER A 174 -4.02 -7.41 -12.14
CA SER A 174 -5.41 -6.95 -12.12
C SER A 174 -6.40 -7.98 -12.66
N LEU A 175 -6.07 -8.70 -13.75
CA LEU A 175 -6.90 -9.80 -14.27
C LEU A 175 -7.13 -10.91 -13.23
N HIS A 176 -6.17 -11.13 -12.34
CA HIS A 176 -6.29 -12.10 -11.24
C HIS A 176 -6.90 -11.50 -9.96
N GLY A 177 -7.25 -10.21 -9.95
CA GLY A 177 -7.70 -9.48 -8.75
C GLY A 177 -6.63 -9.43 -7.66
N ILE A 178 -5.36 -9.33 -8.06
CA ILE A 178 -4.23 -9.17 -7.15
C ILE A 178 -4.00 -7.67 -6.95
N ARG A 179 -4.00 -7.22 -5.71
CA ARG A 179 -3.61 -5.85 -5.35
C ARG A 179 -2.09 -5.72 -5.45
N VAL A 180 -1.58 -4.62 -5.98
CA VAL A 180 -0.13 -4.35 -6.02
C VAL A 180 0.17 -3.03 -5.34
N GLY A 181 1.14 -3.01 -4.43
CA GLY A 181 1.67 -1.78 -3.80
C GLY A 181 3.18 -1.66 -3.99
N PHE A 182 3.70 -0.44 -3.90
CA PHE A 182 5.10 -0.11 -4.08
C PHE A 182 5.63 0.79 -2.94
N GLY A 183 6.81 0.44 -2.44
CA GLY A 183 7.64 1.28 -1.57
C GLY A 183 8.98 1.59 -2.25
N PHE A 184 9.27 2.88 -2.46
CA PHE A 184 10.45 3.37 -3.17
C PHE A 184 11.48 4.00 -2.25
N LEU A 185 12.76 3.69 -2.39
CA LEU A 185 13.81 4.23 -1.50
C LEU A 185 14.24 5.67 -1.86
N ASP A 186 14.01 6.14 -3.09
CA ASP A 186 14.49 7.45 -3.56
C ASP A 186 13.37 8.50 -3.68
N ALA A 187 13.44 9.54 -2.83
CA ALA A 187 12.53 10.68 -2.85
C ALA A 187 12.74 11.64 -4.03
N VAL A 188 13.91 11.64 -4.68
CA VAL A 188 14.19 12.46 -5.88
C VAL A 188 13.36 11.95 -7.06
N PHE A 189 13.23 10.63 -7.21
CA PHE A 189 12.29 10.03 -8.16
C PHE A 189 10.83 10.35 -7.85
N PHE A 190 10.52 10.65 -6.58
CA PHE A 190 9.17 10.88 -6.10
C PHE A 190 8.68 12.32 -6.30
N ASN A 191 9.56 13.30 -6.07
CA ASN A 191 9.21 14.72 -6.05
C ASN A 191 9.30 15.42 -7.42
N GLY A 192 9.64 14.70 -8.49
CA GLY A 192 9.72 15.27 -9.84
C GLY A 192 10.75 16.40 -10.00
N LEU A 193 11.58 16.65 -8.98
CA LEU A 193 12.74 17.53 -9.05
C LEU A 193 13.86 16.74 -9.75
N GLU A 194 14.26 17.23 -10.92
CA GLU A 194 15.23 16.65 -11.85
C GLU A 194 16.31 15.79 -11.17
N SER A 195 16.19 14.46 -11.26
CA SER A 195 17.34 13.60 -10.97
C SER A 195 18.30 13.69 -12.16
N ARG A 196 19.50 14.20 -11.88
CA ARG A 196 20.61 14.38 -12.82
C ARG A 196 20.72 13.23 -13.82
N GLY A 197 20.41 13.53 -15.08
CA GLY A 197 21.08 12.89 -16.22
C GLY A 197 20.45 11.65 -16.86
N THR A 198 19.24 11.25 -16.47
CA THR A 198 18.49 10.26 -17.28
C THR A 198 17.02 10.62 -17.36
N SER A 199 16.55 10.79 -18.59
CA SER A 199 15.17 11.07 -18.97
C SER A 199 14.24 9.94 -18.55
N VAL A 200 13.81 9.94 -17.29
CA VAL A 200 12.58 9.26 -16.91
C VAL A 200 11.46 10.22 -17.27
N SER A 201 10.88 10.04 -18.45
CA SER A 201 9.48 10.41 -18.61
C SER A 201 8.72 9.65 -17.54
N ALA A 202 8.44 10.32 -16.41
CA ALA A 202 7.65 9.78 -15.33
C ALA A 202 6.21 9.66 -15.83
N SER A 203 5.93 8.60 -16.60
CA SER A 203 4.57 8.21 -16.95
C SER A 203 3.81 8.00 -15.64
N ASN A 204 2.72 8.75 -15.43
CA ASN A 204 1.83 8.54 -14.29
C ASN A 204 1.13 7.18 -14.33
N ASP A 205 1.28 6.44 -15.42
CA ASP A 205 0.64 5.17 -15.68
C ASP A 205 0.92 4.12 -14.59
N ILE A 206 2.16 4.02 -14.08
CA ILE A 206 2.46 3.04 -13.02
C ILE A 206 1.81 3.44 -11.69
N PRO A 207 2.02 4.67 -11.15
CA PRO A 207 1.30 5.09 -9.95
C PRO A 207 -0.22 5.00 -10.11
N LEU A 208 -0.76 5.36 -11.27
CA LEU A 208 -2.19 5.27 -11.56
C LEU A 208 -2.67 3.81 -11.50
N ALA A 209 -1.98 2.89 -12.18
CA ALA A 209 -2.32 1.46 -12.15
C ALA A 209 -2.28 0.88 -10.73
N VAL A 210 -1.29 1.27 -9.92
CA VAL A 210 -1.19 0.87 -8.51
C VAL A 210 -2.39 1.37 -7.71
N LEU A 211 -2.74 2.64 -7.85
CA LEU A 211 -3.87 3.26 -7.14
C LEU A 211 -5.23 2.69 -7.59
N GLU A 212 -5.40 2.38 -8.87
CA GLU A 212 -6.62 1.75 -9.41
C GLU A 212 -6.85 0.33 -8.86
N MET A 213 -5.77 -0.39 -8.52
CA MET A 213 -5.86 -1.68 -7.82
C MET A 213 -6.09 -1.53 -6.31
N GLY A 214 -6.21 -0.31 -5.80
CA GLY A 214 -6.30 0.02 -4.38
C GLY A 214 -4.98 -0.23 -3.63
N GLY A 215 -3.85 -0.22 -4.33
CA GLY A 215 -2.53 -0.32 -3.75
C GLY A 215 -2.00 1.02 -3.22
N VAL A 216 -0.86 0.94 -2.55
CA VAL A 216 -0.13 2.11 -2.03
C VAL A 216 1.08 2.37 -2.93
N TYR A 217 1.39 3.64 -3.21
CA TYR A 217 2.60 4.06 -3.90
C TYR A 217 3.28 5.15 -3.06
N SER A 218 4.44 4.83 -2.47
CA SER A 218 5.05 5.65 -1.41
C SER A 218 6.58 5.61 -1.43
N THR A 219 7.23 6.55 -0.73
CA THR A 219 8.68 6.52 -0.46
C THR A 219 9.05 5.86 0.87
N ILE A 220 10.32 5.43 1.00
CA ILE A 220 10.98 4.82 2.15
C ILE A 220 12.44 5.35 2.19
N ASP A 221 12.61 6.65 2.40
CA ASP A 221 13.94 7.30 2.37
C ASP A 221 14.64 7.35 3.74
N SER A 222 13.96 6.84 4.78
CA SER A 222 14.40 6.88 6.17
C SER A 222 13.83 5.69 6.96
N PRO A 223 14.43 5.30 8.09
CA PRO A 223 13.85 4.32 9.00
C PRO A 223 12.44 4.69 9.48
N GLU A 224 12.17 5.98 9.65
CA GLU A 224 10.87 6.51 10.03
C GLU A 224 9.86 6.32 8.88
N ALA A 225 10.23 6.69 7.65
CA ALA A 225 9.41 6.45 6.45
C ALA A 225 9.18 4.94 6.22
N GLN A 226 10.15 4.09 6.54
CA GLN A 226 10.03 2.64 6.43
C GLN A 226 8.90 2.10 7.31
N LYS A 227 8.87 2.48 8.59
CA LYS A 227 7.81 2.07 9.51
C LYS A 227 6.46 2.65 9.08
N ALA A 228 6.44 3.93 8.74
CA ALA A 228 5.26 4.62 8.25
C ALA A 228 4.67 3.97 6.99
N PHE A 229 5.52 3.51 6.07
CA PHE A 229 5.11 2.77 4.88
C PHE A 229 4.44 1.44 5.24
N VAL A 230 5.04 0.66 6.15
CA VAL A 230 4.47 -0.63 6.57
C VAL A 230 3.11 -0.41 7.24
N GLU A 231 3.01 0.55 8.15
CA GLU A 231 1.75 0.95 8.78
C GLU A 231 0.69 1.37 7.73
N LEU A 232 1.09 2.18 6.74
CA LEU A 232 0.21 2.62 5.66
C LEU A 232 -0.32 1.42 4.86
N VAL A 233 0.56 0.55 4.37
CA VAL A 233 0.18 -0.65 3.60
C VAL A 233 -0.76 -1.55 4.40
N LEU A 234 -0.50 -1.76 5.69
CA LEU A 234 -1.36 -2.56 6.56
C LEU A 234 -2.72 -1.90 6.79
N SER A 235 -2.76 -0.57 6.97
CA SER A 235 -4.00 0.18 7.17
C SER A 235 -4.89 0.26 5.92
N GLN A 236 -4.29 0.25 4.73
CA GLN A 236 -5.01 0.21 3.46
C GLN A 236 -5.38 -1.22 3.06
N GLY A 237 -4.75 -2.21 3.70
CA GLY A 237 -4.95 -3.62 3.43
C GLY A 237 -4.04 -4.14 2.33
N LEU A 238 -3.51 -5.35 2.55
CA LEU A 238 -2.59 -6.03 1.62
C LEU A 238 -3.31 -6.61 0.40
N THR A 239 -4.62 -6.84 0.49
CA THR A 239 -5.45 -7.50 -0.53
C THR A 239 -6.76 -6.74 -0.75
N GLY A 240 -7.46 -7.02 -1.85
CA GLY A 240 -8.78 -6.40 -2.12
C GLY A 240 -9.87 -6.73 -1.09
N SER A 241 -9.70 -7.80 -0.32
CA SER A 241 -10.61 -8.24 0.74
C SER A 241 -10.28 -7.68 2.13
N ASP A 242 -9.14 -7.00 2.25
CA ASP A 242 -8.83 -6.19 3.41
C ASP A 242 -9.59 -4.87 3.27
N ALA A 243 -10.33 -4.49 4.30
CA ALA A 243 -11.02 -3.20 4.34
C ALA A 243 -9.94 -2.13 4.49
N GLY A 244 -9.75 -1.33 3.45
CA GLY A 244 -9.02 -0.08 3.57
C GLY A 244 -9.87 0.95 4.31
N SER A 245 -9.22 1.88 4.99
CA SER A 245 -9.88 3.10 5.47
C SER A 245 -10.28 3.97 4.28
N ASP A 246 -11.47 4.58 4.33
CA ASP A 246 -11.93 5.56 3.31
C ASP A 246 -11.01 6.80 3.23
N ALA A 247 -10.26 7.06 4.30
CA ALA A 247 -9.22 8.09 4.35
C ALA A 247 -7.83 7.48 4.49
N MET A 248 -6.89 7.89 3.64
CA MET A 248 -5.51 7.41 3.69
C MET A 248 -4.72 8.14 4.79
N PRO A 249 -4.02 7.42 5.70
CA PRO A 249 -3.26 8.09 6.75
C PRO A 249 -2.06 8.85 6.15
N LEU A 250 -1.87 10.08 6.62
CA LEU A 250 -0.67 10.88 6.39
C LEU A 250 0.25 10.71 7.59
N THR A 251 1.45 10.19 7.33
CA THR A 251 2.47 10.00 8.34
C THR A 251 3.67 10.87 8.03
N LYS A 252 4.26 11.47 9.06
CA LYS A 252 5.44 12.33 8.91
C LYS A 252 6.58 11.58 8.25
N GLY A 253 7.28 12.26 7.34
CA GLY A 253 8.42 11.69 6.62
C GLY A 253 8.03 10.74 5.48
N LEU A 254 6.74 10.42 5.31
CA LEU A 254 6.26 9.58 4.23
C LEU A 254 5.71 10.42 3.08
N GLY A 255 6.30 10.29 1.89
CA GLY A 255 5.71 10.79 0.66
C GLY A 255 4.81 9.74 0.03
N ILE A 256 3.56 10.09 -0.31
CA ILE A 256 2.60 9.17 -0.93
C ILE A 256 2.00 9.77 -2.20
N VAL A 257 1.73 8.92 -3.19
CA VAL A 257 1.04 9.33 -4.42
C VAL A 257 -0.44 9.11 -4.21
N GLY A 258 -1.21 10.16 -4.46
CA GLY A 258 -2.66 10.17 -4.42
C GLY A 258 -3.27 10.24 -5.80
N MET A 259 -4.54 9.86 -5.87
CA MET A 259 -5.39 10.09 -7.03
C MET A 259 -6.70 10.70 -6.57
N VAL A 260 -7.15 11.74 -7.26
CA VAL A 260 -8.55 12.19 -7.21
C VAL A 260 -9.30 11.45 -8.32
N PRO A 261 -10.29 10.60 -7.97
CA PRO A 261 -11.15 9.98 -8.98
C PRO A 261 -11.85 11.07 -9.79
N GLY A 262 -12.04 10.86 -11.09
CA GLY A 262 -12.81 11.79 -11.94
C GLY A 262 -14.22 12.08 -11.38
N GLY A 263 -14.84 13.16 -11.86
CA GLY A 263 -16.25 13.47 -11.58
C GLY A 263 -16.51 14.25 -10.32
N ASN A 264 -15.69 15.27 -10.03
CA ASN A 264 -15.76 16.10 -8.81
C ASN A 264 -15.73 15.28 -7.52
N ARG A 265 -15.14 14.08 -7.54
CA ARG A 265 -14.96 13.27 -6.34
C ARG A 265 -13.84 13.85 -5.48
N THR A 266 -13.89 13.55 -4.19
CA THR A 266 -12.91 13.99 -3.20
C THR A 266 -12.11 12.79 -2.71
N SER A 267 -10.80 12.96 -2.60
CA SER A 267 -9.92 12.01 -1.92
C SER A 267 -9.63 12.50 -0.52
N TYR A 268 -9.84 11.63 0.47
CA TYR A 268 -9.68 11.96 1.87
C TYR A 268 -8.41 11.38 2.44
N TYR A 269 -7.78 12.18 3.29
CA TYR A 269 -6.56 11.85 3.99
C TYR A 269 -6.74 12.20 5.47
N ARG A 270 -6.07 11.45 6.34
CA ARG A 270 -6.19 11.62 7.78
C ARG A 270 -4.83 11.83 8.41
N TYR A 271 -4.72 12.84 9.25
CA TYR A 271 -3.53 13.09 10.05
C TYR A 271 -3.89 13.20 11.53
N VAL A 272 -3.09 12.61 12.42
CA VAL A 272 -3.25 12.73 13.87
C VAL A 272 -2.15 13.63 14.40
N ALA A 273 -2.50 14.89 14.66
CA ALA A 273 -1.58 15.90 15.16
C ALA A 273 -1.51 15.85 16.69
N LYS A 274 -0.30 16.09 17.24
CA LYS A 274 -0.08 16.21 18.69
C LYS A 274 -0.09 17.67 19.15
N ALA A 275 -0.44 17.94 20.41
CA ALA A 275 -0.39 19.28 20.96
C ALA A 275 1.01 19.91 20.83
N GLY A 276 1.07 21.14 20.32
CA GLY A 276 2.30 21.90 20.05
C GLY A 276 3.07 21.43 18.81
N GLU A 277 2.50 20.53 18.01
CA GLU A 277 3.15 20.00 16.84
C GLU A 277 2.99 20.90 15.62
N ASP A 278 4.13 21.23 15.00
CA ASP A 278 4.16 21.83 13.68
C ASP A 278 4.12 20.74 12.59
N ALA A 279 3.24 20.98 11.63
CA ALA A 279 2.96 20.10 10.51
C ALA A 279 2.90 20.94 9.23
N THR A 280 3.67 20.52 8.22
CA THR A 280 3.56 21.09 6.88
C THR A 280 3.15 20.02 5.88
N VAL A 281 2.01 20.22 5.22
CA VAL A 281 1.54 19.35 4.14
C VAL A 281 1.88 20.00 2.80
N SER A 282 2.66 19.30 1.98
CA SER A 282 3.02 19.75 0.63
C SER A 282 2.32 18.90 -0.41
N LEU A 283 1.74 19.55 -1.43
CA LEU A 283 1.05 18.91 -2.55
C LEU A 283 1.72 19.29 -3.86
N ALA A 284 2.07 18.28 -4.67
CA ALA A 284 2.59 18.49 -6.02
C ALA A 284 1.78 17.74 -7.06
N ALA A 285 1.28 18.48 -8.06
CA ALA A 285 0.59 17.92 -9.20
C ALA A 285 1.55 17.03 -10.01
N ARG A 286 1.11 15.81 -10.34
CA ARG A 286 1.84 14.92 -11.25
C ARG A 286 1.17 14.82 -12.62
N SER A 287 -0.13 15.07 -12.70
CA SER A 287 -0.90 15.19 -13.95
C SER A 287 -1.27 16.66 -14.26
N ALA A 288 -1.76 16.92 -15.47
CA ALA A 288 -2.23 18.25 -15.90
C ALA A 288 -3.59 18.66 -15.27
N CYS A 289 -3.67 18.63 -13.95
CA CYS A 289 -4.84 18.98 -13.16
C CYS A 289 -4.55 20.16 -12.24
N VAL A 290 -5.62 20.89 -11.92
CA VAL A 290 -5.64 21.89 -10.85
C VAL A 290 -6.24 21.22 -9.63
N PHE A 291 -5.47 21.16 -8.54
CA PHE A 291 -5.90 20.56 -7.29
C PHE A 291 -6.31 21.66 -6.32
N ASN A 292 -7.42 21.42 -5.61
CA ASN A 292 -7.79 22.21 -4.44
C ASN A 292 -7.72 21.27 -3.24
N ALA A 293 -7.10 21.74 -2.17
CA ALA A 293 -6.98 20.99 -0.94
C ALA A 293 -7.54 21.81 0.22
N GLU A 294 -8.39 21.17 1.01
CA GLU A 294 -9.04 21.75 2.18
C GLU A 294 -8.63 20.94 3.40
N LEU A 295 -8.08 21.62 4.42
CA LEU A 295 -7.91 21.01 5.73
C LEU A 295 -9.21 21.21 6.50
N VAL A 296 -9.75 20.13 7.00
CA VAL A 296 -10.97 20.09 7.80
C VAL A 296 -10.58 19.55 9.16
N ASP A 297 -10.70 20.37 10.20
CA ASP A 297 -10.77 19.83 11.55
C ASP A 297 -12.01 18.92 11.59
N VAL A 298 -11.87 17.68 12.07
CA VAL A 298 -13.01 16.76 12.19
C VAL A 298 -14.11 17.36 13.10
N ALA A 299 -13.80 18.41 13.88
CA ALA A 299 -14.75 19.24 14.63
C ALA A 299 -15.45 20.38 13.84
N GLY A 300 -15.16 20.58 12.55
CA GLY A 300 -15.95 21.43 11.63
C GLY A 300 -15.33 22.75 11.19
N GLY A 301 -14.05 23.00 11.46
CA GLY A 301 -13.32 24.17 10.94
C GLY A 301 -12.71 23.88 9.56
N ALA A 302 -13.10 24.65 8.54
CA ALA A 302 -12.54 24.59 7.19
C ALA A 302 -11.41 25.60 7.00
N PHE A 303 -10.33 25.21 6.33
CA PHE A 303 -9.24 26.09 5.91
C PHE A 303 -9.15 26.08 4.37
N GLU A 304 -9.16 27.25 3.73
CA GLU A 304 -9.20 27.36 2.27
C GLU A 304 -7.82 27.25 1.58
N ASP A 305 -7.83 26.49 0.49
CA ASP A 305 -6.97 26.44 -0.71
C ASP A 305 -5.46 26.64 -0.52
N VAL A 306 -4.70 25.53 -0.41
CA VAL A 306 -3.24 25.64 -0.26
C VAL A 306 -2.43 24.52 -0.93
N LYS A 307 -1.38 24.92 -1.68
CA LYS A 307 -0.33 24.02 -2.19
C LYS A 307 0.65 23.55 -1.12
N VAL A 308 0.83 24.36 -0.08
CA VAL A 308 1.65 24.09 1.11
C VAL A 308 0.90 24.59 2.33
N LEU A 309 0.38 23.68 3.16
CA LEU A 309 -0.36 24.03 4.36
C LEU A 309 0.55 23.91 5.58
N GLU A 310 0.74 25.02 6.29
CA GLU A 310 1.42 25.04 7.59
C GLU A 310 0.40 25.12 8.72
N TYR A 311 0.54 24.24 9.71
CA TYR A 311 -0.39 24.15 10.85
C TYR A 311 0.37 23.84 12.15
N THR A 312 0.03 24.56 13.21
CA THR A 312 0.49 24.28 14.58
C THR A 312 -0.71 23.80 15.40
N ALA A 313 -0.68 22.55 15.86
CA ALA A 313 -1.77 21.97 16.62
C ALA A 313 -1.84 22.54 18.04
N GLY A 314 -2.96 23.18 18.40
CA GLY A 314 -3.18 23.69 19.76
C GLY A 314 -3.46 22.60 20.81
N ALA A 315 -3.85 21.40 20.37
CA ALA A 315 -4.14 20.24 21.20
C ALA A 315 -3.97 18.96 20.35
N ASP A 316 -4.02 17.78 20.99
CA ASP A 316 -4.12 16.52 20.26
C ASP A 316 -5.42 16.49 19.46
N MET A 317 -5.33 16.27 18.15
CA MET A 317 -6.51 16.23 17.28
C MET A 317 -6.29 15.39 16.03
N THR A 318 -7.40 14.98 15.42
CA THR A 318 -7.39 14.41 14.07
C THR A 318 -7.76 15.51 13.08
N LEU A 319 -6.95 15.68 12.06
CA LEU A 319 -7.22 16.53 10.90
C LEU A 319 -7.60 15.65 9.70
N GLY A 320 -8.61 16.09 8.96
CA GLY A 320 -8.93 15.57 7.63
C GLY A 320 -8.34 16.48 6.56
N LEU A 321 -7.76 15.91 5.52
CA LEU A 321 -7.38 16.65 4.31
C LEU A 321 -8.22 16.13 3.15
N ALA A 322 -9.06 17.00 2.60
CA ALA A 322 -9.93 16.73 1.47
C ALA A 322 -9.30 17.32 0.21
N ILE A 323 -9.04 16.48 -0.79
CA ILE A 323 -8.42 16.89 -2.04
C ILE A 323 -9.40 16.68 -3.18
N THR A 324 -9.68 17.75 -3.91
CA THR A 324 -10.46 17.73 -5.15
C THR A 324 -9.57 18.16 -6.31
N ALA A 325 -9.96 17.80 -7.53
CA ALA A 325 -9.23 18.17 -8.72
C ALA A 325 -10.17 18.54 -9.87
N THR A 326 -9.77 19.52 -10.65
CA THR A 326 -10.38 19.86 -11.93
C THR A 326 -9.34 19.70 -13.04
N VAL A 327 -9.78 19.16 -14.17
CA VAL A 327 -8.91 18.96 -15.33
C VAL A 327 -8.75 20.30 -16.03
N SER A 328 -7.51 20.67 -16.34
CA SER A 328 -7.25 21.90 -17.09
C SER A 328 -7.94 21.80 -18.46
N SER A 329 -8.67 22.85 -18.86
CA SER A 329 -9.71 22.85 -19.91
C SER A 329 -9.23 22.67 -21.36
N GLY A 330 -8.33 21.73 -21.62
CA GLY A 330 -7.79 21.39 -22.94
C GLY A 330 -7.95 19.92 -23.34
N ALA A 331 -8.53 19.07 -22.48
CA ALA A 331 -8.82 17.67 -22.79
C ALA A 331 -10.25 17.55 -23.33
N ALA A 332 -10.38 16.98 -24.54
CA ALA A 332 -11.56 17.04 -25.38
C ALA A 332 -12.86 16.51 -24.75
N ASP A 333 -13.95 17.29 -24.94
CA ASP A 333 -15.34 16.94 -24.68
C ASP A 333 -15.85 15.85 -25.64
N GLY A 334 -15.26 14.65 -25.56
CA GLY A 334 -15.78 13.47 -26.22
C GLY A 334 -16.91 12.87 -25.39
N GLU A 335 -18.14 12.92 -25.92
CA GLU A 335 -19.30 12.27 -25.30
C GLU A 335 -19.01 10.76 -25.13
N GLY A 336 -18.83 10.32 -23.87
CA GLY A 336 -18.47 8.94 -23.51
C GLY A 336 -17.01 8.69 -23.15
N ALA A 337 -16.14 9.71 -23.10
CA ALA A 337 -14.80 9.57 -22.55
C ALA A 337 -14.84 9.41 -21.02
N GLU A 338 -14.08 8.46 -20.48
CA GLU A 338 -13.89 8.32 -19.03
C GLU A 338 -13.30 9.64 -18.48
N GLU A 339 -13.92 10.18 -17.42
CA GLU A 339 -13.46 11.45 -16.86
C GLU A 339 -12.00 11.35 -16.40
N PRO A 340 -11.15 12.36 -16.69
CA PRO A 340 -9.73 12.24 -16.44
C PRO A 340 -9.45 12.13 -14.94
N LYS A 341 -8.66 11.12 -14.57
CA LYS A 341 -8.17 10.91 -13.20
C LYS A 341 -6.96 11.81 -12.96
N CYS A 342 -6.89 12.42 -11.79
CA CYS A 342 -5.83 13.37 -11.45
C CYS A 342 -4.88 12.77 -10.41
N VAL A 343 -3.58 12.76 -10.71
CA VAL A 343 -2.54 12.16 -9.87
C VAL A 343 -1.67 13.25 -9.25
N PHE A 344 -1.36 13.12 -7.97
CA PHE A 344 -0.55 14.07 -7.21
C PHE A 344 0.36 13.33 -6.22
N SER A 345 1.42 13.98 -5.74
CA SER A 345 2.12 13.56 -4.53
C SER A 345 1.72 14.45 -3.36
N VAL A 346 1.62 13.84 -2.18
CA VAL A 346 1.41 14.53 -0.91
C VAL A 346 2.48 14.06 0.08
N GLN A 347 3.06 15.00 0.81
CA GLN A 347 4.06 14.72 1.83
C GLN A 347 3.76 15.55 3.08
N LEU A 348 3.94 14.93 4.24
CA LEU A 348 3.85 15.59 5.53
C LEU A 348 5.24 15.73 6.14
N ALA A 349 5.67 16.97 6.33
CA ALA A 349 6.93 17.33 7.00
C ALA A 349 6.67 17.78 8.45
N GLY A 350 7.65 17.53 9.33
CA GLY A 350 7.71 18.16 10.66
C GLY A 350 8.40 19.53 10.59
N GLY A 351 8.08 20.42 11.54
CA GLY A 351 8.47 21.84 11.56
C GLY A 351 9.96 22.19 11.37
N ASP A 352 10.89 21.24 11.50
CA ASP A 352 12.32 21.50 11.28
C ASP A 352 12.77 21.33 9.82
N ALA A 353 11.94 20.78 8.93
CA ALA A 353 12.38 20.28 7.62
C ALA A 353 12.32 21.30 6.46
N LEU A 354 11.73 22.49 6.66
CA LEU A 354 11.47 23.42 5.54
C LEU A 354 12.33 24.68 5.50
N SER A 355 13.35 24.81 6.35
CA SER A 355 14.24 25.98 6.29
C SER A 355 15.18 26.03 5.08
N ALA A 356 15.02 25.17 4.06
CA ALA A 356 15.96 25.06 2.94
C ALA A 356 15.35 24.96 1.53
N GLN A 357 14.04 25.11 1.34
CA GLN A 357 13.44 25.13 -0.01
C GLN A 357 12.65 26.41 -0.25
N SER A 358 13.38 27.52 -0.35
CA SER A 358 12.91 28.75 -0.99
C SER A 358 13.78 29.01 -2.22
N VAL A 359 13.18 28.86 -3.42
CA VAL A 359 13.23 29.71 -4.63
C VAL A 359 12.83 28.89 -5.85
#